data_AF-A0A2E2D1Q0-F1
#
_entry.id   AF-A0A2E2D1Q0-F1
#
_cell.length_a   1.000
_cell.length_b   1.000
_cell.length_c   1.000
_cell.angle_alpha   90.00
_cell.angle_beta   90.00
_cell.angle_gamma   90.00
#
_symmetry.space_group_name_H-M   'P 1'
#
loop_
_entity.id
_entity.type
_entity.pdbx_description
1 polymer ?
#
loop_
_entity_poly.entity_id
_entity_poly.type
_entity_poly.pdbx_seq_one_letter_code
_entity_poly.pdbx_strand_id
1 'polypeptide(L)'
;MSFITQVTISIVIYFILRIGLKGKNSLNLSSGVAALSYIAIYLYTYNFINALPTLHFMVTGLSLLFIFIAYNEIIILERKVRKLKKGEFITSEPFSVEKSYKIVFKLLGLGLVFLSLALISGFGMQSVFTANIIFKSIFTIIAWMIYVITLIGIKFFNFPIKYATRSLFLAMWAVLIAYFMNSYIAG
;
A
#
# COMPACT_ATOMS: atom_id res chain seq x y z
N MET A 1 19.17 9.45 2.58
CA MET A 1 17.76 9.56 2.16
C MET A 1 16.89 9.06 3.30
N SER A 2 15.78 9.72 3.63
CA SER A 2 14.89 9.23 4.70
C SER A 2 14.02 8.07 4.18
N PHE A 3 13.59 7.18 5.07
CA PHE A 3 12.71 6.06 4.72
C PHE A 3 11.46 6.50 3.93
N ILE A 4 10.78 7.57 4.37
CA ILE A 4 9.61 8.13 3.65
C ILE A 4 10.00 8.57 2.23
N THR A 5 11.16 9.22 2.04
CA THR A 5 11.57 9.69 0.71
C THR A 5 11.77 8.55 -0.27
N GLN A 6 12.32 7.43 0.17
CA GLN A 6 12.53 6.25 -0.68
C GLN A 6 11.21 5.63 -1.15
N VAL A 7 10.23 5.53 -0.23
CA VAL A 7 8.89 5.05 -0.57
C VAL A 7 8.20 6.02 -1.54
N THR A 8 8.31 7.34 -1.32
CA THR A 8 7.70 8.33 -2.23
C THR A 8 8.29 8.31 -3.63
N ILE A 9 9.62 8.16 -3.76
CA ILE A 9 10.27 8.05 -5.08
C ILE A 9 9.73 6.83 -5.82
N SER A 10 9.57 5.70 -5.12
CA SER A 10 9.04 4.46 -5.70
C SER A 10 7.58 4.60 -6.13
N ILE A 11 6.76 5.36 -5.39
CA ILE A 11 5.39 5.71 -5.78
C ILE A 11 5.37 6.61 -7.04
N VAL A 12 6.28 7.58 -7.12
CA VAL A 12 6.40 8.44 -8.31
C VAL A 12 6.79 7.61 -9.54
N ILE A 13 7.75 6.69 -9.41
CA ILE A 13 8.12 5.74 -10.46
C ILE A 13 6.90 4.92 -10.92
N TYR A 14 6.09 4.42 -9.98
CA TYR A 14 4.85 3.72 -10.30
C TYR A 14 3.94 4.59 -11.19
N PHE A 15 3.69 5.86 -10.85
CA PHE A 15 2.81 6.73 -11.64
C PHE A 15 3.37 7.05 -13.02
N ILE A 16 4.66 7.35 -13.12
CA ILE A 16 5.32 7.63 -14.41
C ILE A 16 5.13 6.42 -15.35
N LEU A 17 5.40 5.21 -14.86
CA LEU A 17 5.22 3.98 -15.63
C LEU A 17 3.74 3.70 -15.93
N ARG A 18 2.85 3.98 -14.98
CA ARG A 18 1.40 3.76 -15.14
C ARG A 18 0.81 4.65 -16.24
N ILE A 19 1.29 5.88 -16.35
CA ILE A 19 0.87 6.84 -17.40
C ILE A 19 1.52 6.49 -18.74
N GLY A 20 2.81 6.12 -18.74
CA GLY A 20 3.56 5.80 -19.95
C GLY A 20 3.14 4.48 -20.62
N LEU A 21 2.83 3.45 -19.83
CA LEU A 21 2.49 2.11 -20.35
C LEU A 21 0.97 1.95 -20.50
N LYS A 22 0.45 2.07 -21.74
CA LYS A 22 -0.98 1.88 -22.06
C LYS A 22 -1.33 0.43 -22.46
N GLY A 23 -0.91 -0.55 -21.65
CA GLY A 23 -1.11 -1.98 -21.93
C GLY A 23 -1.97 -2.73 -20.91
N LYS A 24 -2.46 -3.93 -21.28
CA LYS A 24 -3.23 -4.83 -20.38
C LYS A 24 -2.45 -5.25 -19.12
N ASN A 25 -1.12 -5.29 -19.21
CA ASN A 25 -0.22 -5.67 -18.10
C ASN A 25 0.46 -4.47 -17.42
N SER A 26 0.10 -3.24 -17.80
CA SER A 26 0.83 -2.06 -17.33
C SER A 26 0.81 -1.89 -15.81
N LEU A 27 -0.29 -2.26 -15.15
CA LEU A 27 -0.41 -2.21 -13.69
C LEU A 27 0.54 -3.20 -13.00
N ASN A 28 0.64 -4.44 -13.50
CA ASN A 28 1.53 -5.44 -12.91
C ASN A 28 3.00 -5.08 -13.13
N LEU A 29 3.33 -4.56 -14.32
CA LEU A 29 4.67 -4.06 -14.62
C LEU A 29 5.02 -2.85 -13.77
N SER A 30 4.16 -1.83 -13.69
CA SER A 30 4.43 -0.61 -12.94
C SER A 30 4.56 -0.89 -11.44
N SER A 31 3.70 -1.72 -10.87
CA SER A 31 3.78 -2.11 -9.45
C SER A 31 5.01 -2.98 -9.17
N GLY A 32 5.37 -3.91 -10.07
CA GLY A 32 6.58 -4.71 -9.96
C GLY A 32 7.86 -3.88 -10.02
N VAL A 33 7.97 -2.97 -10.99
CA VAL A 33 9.12 -2.06 -11.13
C VAL A 33 9.22 -1.11 -9.93
N ALA A 34 8.09 -0.59 -9.43
CA ALA A 34 8.08 0.25 -8.24
C ALA A 34 8.57 -0.51 -6.99
N ALA A 35 8.11 -1.75 -6.78
CA ALA A 35 8.57 -2.59 -5.68
C ALA A 35 10.08 -2.91 -5.78
N LEU A 36 10.57 -3.26 -6.98
CA LEU A 36 11.99 -3.50 -7.22
C LEU A 36 12.82 -2.23 -7.01
N SER A 37 12.33 -1.07 -7.48
CA SER A 37 13.01 0.20 -7.28
C SER A 37 13.14 0.56 -5.80
N TYR A 38 12.10 0.31 -5.00
CA TYR A 38 12.15 0.53 -3.55
C TYR A 38 13.22 -0.35 -2.89
N ILE A 39 13.22 -1.64 -3.20
CA ILE A 39 14.20 -2.61 -2.70
C ILE A 39 15.63 -2.18 -3.06
N ALA A 40 15.86 -1.81 -4.33
CA ALA A 40 17.17 -1.38 -4.81
C ALA A 40 17.65 -0.09 -4.13
N ILE A 41 16.78 0.91 -4.02
CA ILE A 41 17.10 2.19 -3.34
C ILE A 41 17.40 1.95 -1.86
N TYR A 42 16.62 1.09 -1.20
CA TYR A 42 16.83 0.76 0.21
C TYR A 42 18.21 0.10 0.42
N LEU A 43 18.53 -0.94 -0.36
CA LEU A 43 19.81 -1.65 -0.26
C LEU A 43 21.01 -0.77 -0.62
N TYR A 44 20.85 0.15 -1.58
CA TYR A 44 21.90 1.10 -1.95
C TYR A 44 22.16 2.13 -0.85
N THR A 45 21.10 2.61 -0.19
CA THR A 45 21.23 3.63 0.87
C THR A 45 21.69 3.03 2.19
N TYR A 46 21.15 1.86 2.53
CA TYR A 46 21.43 1.15 3.77
C TYR A 46 22.17 -0.14 3.41
N ASN A 47 23.49 -0.13 3.57
CA ASN A 47 24.29 -1.35 3.46
C ASN A 47 23.68 -2.44 4.34
N PHE A 48 23.75 -3.69 3.86
CA PHE A 48 23.18 -4.83 4.56
C PHE A 48 24.01 -5.15 5.82
N ILE A 49 23.63 -4.56 6.95
CA ILE A 49 24.33 -4.74 8.23
C ILE A 49 23.73 -5.93 8.98
N ASN A 50 22.42 -5.90 9.26
CA ASN A 50 21.70 -6.94 9.99
C ASN A 50 20.44 -7.38 9.24
N ALA A 51 20.15 -8.68 9.21
CA ALA A 51 19.02 -9.23 8.46
C ALA A 51 17.66 -8.73 8.97
N LEU A 52 17.44 -8.70 10.29
CA LEU A 52 16.13 -8.46 10.89
C LEU A 52 15.64 -7.00 10.71
N PRO A 53 16.44 -5.95 10.99
CA PRO A 53 16.07 -4.57 10.68
C PRO A 53 15.89 -4.32 9.19
N THR A 54 16.77 -4.88 8.36
CA THR A 54 16.70 -4.73 6.90
C THR A 54 15.39 -5.28 6.37
N LEU A 55 15.00 -6.50 6.78
CA LEU A 55 13.72 -7.09 6.40
C LEU A 55 12.53 -6.27 6.90
N HIS A 56 12.56 -5.79 8.14
CA HIS A 56 11.47 -4.97 8.68
C HIS A 56 11.25 -3.70 7.84
N PHE A 57 12.29 -2.93 7.56
CA PHE A 57 12.17 -1.72 6.75
C PHE A 57 11.81 -2.01 5.29
N MET A 58 12.30 -3.10 4.72
CA MET A 58 11.88 -3.52 3.37
C MET A 58 10.39 -3.84 3.32
N VAL A 59 9.91 -4.69 4.23
CA VAL A 59 8.53 -5.14 4.26
C VAL A 59 7.56 -3.99 4.60
N THR A 60 7.93 -3.12 5.52
CA THR A 60 7.12 -1.95 5.87
C THR A 60 6.98 -0.96 4.71
N GLY A 61 8.06 -0.66 4.00
CA GLY A 61 7.99 0.22 2.83
C GLY A 61 7.23 -0.40 1.67
N LEU A 62 7.38 -1.70 1.44
CA LEU A 62 6.56 -2.44 0.46
C LEU A 62 5.08 -2.40 0.83
N SER A 63 4.73 -2.59 2.10
CA SER A 63 3.35 -2.47 2.57
C SER A 63 2.77 -1.09 2.24
N LEU A 64 3.47 -0.02 2.61
CA LEU A 64 3.01 1.34 2.38
C LEU A 64 2.85 1.64 0.88
N LEU A 65 3.80 1.19 0.06
CA LEU A 65 3.74 1.28 -1.40
C LEU A 65 2.53 0.53 -1.98
N PHE A 66 2.29 -0.72 -1.58
CA PHE A 66 1.17 -1.51 -2.11
C PHE A 66 -0.19 -1.01 -1.63
N ILE A 67 -0.31 -0.54 -0.38
CA ILE A 67 -1.52 0.10 0.13
C ILE A 67 -1.84 1.35 -0.70
N PHE A 68 -0.82 2.17 -0.99
CA PHE A 68 -0.99 3.38 -1.80
C PHE A 68 -1.40 3.07 -3.24
N ILE A 69 -0.76 2.07 -3.88
CA ILE A 69 -1.12 1.62 -5.22
C ILE A 69 -2.55 1.08 -5.25
N ALA A 70 -2.91 0.22 -4.28
CA ALA A 70 -4.25 -0.36 -4.19
C ALA A 70 -5.32 0.73 -4.04
N TYR A 71 -5.08 1.73 -3.17
CA TYR A 71 -5.98 2.86 -3.00
C TYR A 71 -6.25 3.60 -4.32
N ASN A 72 -5.20 3.93 -5.07
CA ASN A 72 -5.33 4.63 -6.35
C ASN A 72 -6.12 3.82 -7.38
N GLU A 73 -5.82 2.51 -7.50
CA GLU A 73 -6.51 1.65 -8.45
C GLU A 73 -7.98 1.45 -8.11
N ILE A 74 -8.35 1.44 -6.82
CA ILE A 74 -9.75 1.38 -6.40
C ILE A 74 -10.48 2.68 -6.74
N ILE A 75 -9.84 3.85 -6.62
CA ILE A 75 -10.45 5.11 -7.06
C ILE A 75 -10.74 5.07 -8.56
N ILE A 76 -9.79 4.61 -9.37
CA ILE A 76 -9.95 4.48 -10.82
C ILE A 76 -11.12 3.53 -11.12
N LEU A 77 -11.19 2.40 -10.43
CA LEU A 77 -12.29 1.44 -10.55
C LEU A 77 -13.64 2.04 -10.13
N GLU A 78 -13.71 2.78 -9.03
CA GLU A 78 -14.93 3.41 -8.57
C GLU A 78 -15.44 4.44 -9.59
N ARG A 79 -14.54 5.27 -10.15
CA ARG A 79 -14.87 6.24 -11.20
C ARG A 79 -15.42 5.53 -12.45
N LYS A 80 -14.78 4.43 -12.88
CA LYS A 80 -15.23 3.62 -14.00
C LYS A 80 -16.64 3.04 -13.77
N VAL A 81 -16.87 2.41 -12.62
CA VAL A 81 -18.19 1.84 -12.26
C VAL A 81 -19.27 2.92 -12.22
N ARG A 82 -18.95 4.12 -11.70
CA ARG A 82 -19.89 5.25 -11.70
C ARG A 82 -20.24 5.73 -13.10
N LYS A 83 -19.27 5.84 -14.01
CA LYS A 83 -19.52 6.25 -15.41
C LYS A 83 -20.36 5.22 -16.16
N LEU A 84 -20.08 3.94 -15.98
CA LEU A 84 -20.88 2.85 -16.56
C LEU A 84 -22.34 2.88 -16.08
N LYS A 85 -22.57 3.14 -14.78
CA LYS A 85 -23.92 3.31 -14.23
C LYS A 85 -24.68 4.51 -14.83
N LYS A 86 -23.97 5.50 -15.38
CA LYS A 86 -24.56 6.65 -16.07
C LYS A 86 -24.79 6.43 -17.57
N GLY A 87 -24.45 5.24 -18.10
CA GLY A 87 -24.57 4.93 -19.53
C GLY A 87 -23.42 5.49 -20.39
N GLU A 88 -22.38 6.05 -19.79
CA GLU A 88 -21.17 6.47 -20.51
C GLU A 88 -20.32 5.23 -20.84
N PHE A 89 -20.46 4.69 -22.05
CA PHE A 89 -19.60 3.62 -22.54
C PHE A 89 -18.21 4.17 -22.88
N ILE A 90 -17.25 3.88 -22.00
CA ILE A 90 -15.86 4.28 -22.22
C ILE A 90 -15.22 3.22 -23.13
N THR A 91 -15.25 3.46 -24.45
CA THR A 91 -14.71 2.57 -25.49
C THR A 91 -13.18 2.43 -25.45
N SER A 92 -12.48 3.22 -24.65
CA SER A 92 -11.01 3.31 -24.62
C SER A 92 -10.33 2.68 -23.39
N GLU A 93 -11.05 1.92 -22.56
CA GLU A 93 -10.45 1.36 -21.35
C GLU A 93 -9.71 0.03 -21.58
N PRO A 94 -8.53 -0.16 -20.96
CA PRO A 94 -7.61 -1.26 -21.29
C PRO A 94 -8.07 -2.66 -20.86
N PHE A 95 -9.09 -2.79 -19.99
CA PHE A 95 -9.63 -4.09 -19.54
C PHE A 95 -11.03 -3.99 -18.94
N SER A 96 -11.76 -5.10 -18.82
CA SER A 96 -13.11 -5.18 -18.24
C SER A 96 -13.14 -4.81 -16.74
N VAL A 97 -14.31 -4.39 -16.25
CA VAL A 97 -14.53 -4.03 -14.84
C VAL A 97 -14.19 -5.19 -13.90
N GLU A 98 -14.64 -6.40 -14.22
CA GLU A 98 -14.39 -7.60 -13.42
C GLU A 98 -12.89 -7.89 -13.27
N LYS A 99 -12.14 -7.76 -14.37
CA LYS A 99 -10.68 -7.92 -14.33
C LYS A 99 -10.04 -6.85 -13.45
N SER A 100 -10.53 -5.61 -13.46
CA SER A 100 -10.08 -4.55 -12.57
C SER A 100 -10.31 -4.90 -11.10
N TYR A 101 -11.48 -5.43 -10.74
CA TYR A 101 -11.76 -5.91 -9.37
C TYR A 101 -10.78 -7.00 -8.94
N LYS A 102 -10.53 -8.00 -9.79
CA LYS A 102 -9.62 -9.10 -9.47
C LYS A 102 -8.19 -8.62 -9.23
N ILE A 103 -7.73 -7.67 -10.04
CA ILE A 103 -6.39 -7.08 -9.91
C ILE A 103 -6.27 -6.25 -8.63
N VAL A 104 -7.25 -5.36 -8.39
CA VAL A 104 -7.35 -4.57 -7.16
C VAL A 104 -7.35 -5.46 -5.92
N PHE A 105 -8.14 -6.54 -5.93
CA PHE A 105 -8.22 -7.46 -4.81
C PHE A 105 -6.89 -8.18 -4.56
N LYS A 106 -6.15 -8.51 -5.64
CA LYS A 106 -4.80 -9.08 -5.54
C LYS A 106 -3.79 -8.07 -4.95
N LEU A 107 -3.83 -6.81 -5.38
CA LEU A 107 -3.00 -5.74 -4.80
C LEU A 107 -3.33 -5.51 -3.33
N LEU A 108 -4.61 -5.53 -2.98
CA LEU A 108 -5.06 -5.42 -1.60
C LEU A 108 -4.48 -6.55 -0.75
N GLY A 109 -4.67 -7.79 -1.18
CA GLY A 109 -4.11 -8.96 -0.50
C GLY A 109 -2.60 -8.87 -0.31
N LEU A 110 -1.84 -8.43 -1.34
CA LEU A 110 -0.40 -8.20 -1.22
C LEU A 110 -0.06 -7.14 -0.16
N GLY A 111 -0.75 -5.99 -0.18
CA GLY A 111 -0.57 -4.94 0.83
C GLY A 111 -0.81 -5.43 2.25
N LEU A 112 -1.83 -6.27 2.46
CA LEU A 112 -2.13 -6.88 3.75
C LEU A 112 -1.03 -7.86 4.20
N VAL A 113 -0.56 -8.71 3.29
CA VAL A 113 0.52 -9.68 3.58
C VAL A 113 1.80 -8.96 3.98
N PHE A 114 2.16 -7.88 3.29
CA PHE A 114 3.31 -7.07 3.71
C PHE A 114 3.04 -6.36 5.03
N LEU A 115 1.82 -5.89 5.28
CA LEU A 115 1.49 -5.24 6.56
C LEU A 115 1.57 -6.22 7.74
N SER A 116 1.11 -7.47 7.57
CA SER A 116 1.22 -8.49 8.61
C SER A 116 2.67 -8.89 8.85
N LEU A 117 3.48 -9.07 7.80
CA LEU A 117 4.92 -9.32 7.92
C LEU A 117 5.64 -8.13 8.60
N ALA A 118 5.21 -6.90 8.34
CA ALA A 118 5.74 -5.70 8.98
C ALA A 118 5.45 -5.68 10.49
N LEU A 119 4.25 -6.10 10.91
CA LEU A 119 3.92 -6.24 12.32
C LEU A 119 4.77 -7.33 12.98
N ILE A 120 4.85 -8.52 12.39
CA ILE A 120 5.63 -9.64 12.92
C ILE A 120 7.11 -9.26 13.09
N SER A 121 7.71 -8.68 12.04
CA SER A 121 9.10 -8.22 12.10
C SER A 121 9.30 -7.06 13.08
N GLY A 122 8.32 -6.16 13.21
CA GLY A 122 8.38 -5.02 14.12
C GLY A 122 8.38 -5.44 15.59
N PHE A 123 7.54 -6.41 15.96
CA PHE A 123 7.55 -6.99 17.30
C PHE A 123 8.85 -7.76 17.58
N GLY A 124 9.43 -8.43 16.58
CA GLY A 124 10.71 -9.13 16.72
C GLY A 124 11.94 -8.24 16.94
N MET A 125 11.85 -6.93 16.66
CA MET A 125 12.96 -5.97 16.84
C MET A 125 12.97 -5.26 18.20
N GLN A 126 11.89 -5.36 18.97
CA GLN A 126 11.72 -4.54 20.17
C GLN A 126 12.56 -5.09 21.33
N SER A 127 13.72 -4.47 21.60
CA SER A 127 14.48 -4.68 22.83
C SER A 127 14.13 -3.66 23.94
N VAL A 128 13.66 -2.46 23.57
CA VAL A 128 13.24 -1.40 24.50
C VAL A 128 11.97 -0.72 23.98
N PHE A 129 10.90 -0.72 24.78
CA PHE A 129 9.65 -0.03 24.46
C PHE A 129 9.75 1.46 24.77
N THR A 130 10.09 2.27 23.78
CA THR A 130 9.95 3.73 23.88
C THR A 130 8.53 4.15 23.48
N ALA A 131 8.03 5.27 24.02
CA ALA A 131 6.68 5.78 23.73
C ALA A 131 6.40 5.87 22.23
N ASN A 132 7.39 6.33 21.47
CA ASN A 132 7.34 6.44 20.02
C ASN A 132 7.09 5.10 19.30
N ILE A 133 7.78 4.03 19.72
CA ILE A 133 7.60 2.70 19.15
C ILE A 133 6.21 2.14 19.52
N ILE A 134 5.71 2.42 20.72
CA ILE A 134 4.37 2.01 21.16
C ILE A 134 3.30 2.67 20.28
N PHE A 135 3.35 3.99 20.09
CA PHE A 135 2.42 4.71 19.22
C PHE A 135 2.44 4.16 17.79
N LYS A 136 3.63 3.92 17.24
CA LYS A 136 3.78 3.35 15.90
C LYS A 136 3.10 1.98 15.79
N SER A 137 3.29 1.12 16.80
CA SER A 137 2.66 -0.20 16.85
C SER A 137 1.13 -0.09 16.89
N ILE A 138 0.57 0.73 17.79
CA ILE A 138 -0.88 0.92 17.92
C ILE A 138 -1.51 1.38 16.60
N PHE A 139 -0.95 2.41 15.96
CA PHE A 139 -1.48 2.89 14.68
C PHE A 139 -1.37 1.84 13.56
N THR A 140 -0.29 1.06 13.53
CA THR A 140 -0.15 -0.04 12.55
C THR A 140 -1.13 -1.19 12.80
N ILE A 141 -1.45 -1.51 14.06
CA ILE A 141 -2.46 -2.51 14.42
C ILE A 141 -3.86 -2.02 14.02
N ILE A 142 -4.19 -0.75 14.29
CA ILE A 142 -5.46 -0.14 13.87
C ILE A 142 -5.58 -0.20 12.34
N ALA A 143 -4.52 0.20 11.63
CA ALA A 143 -4.50 0.12 10.17
C ALA A 143 -4.71 -1.31 9.67
N TRP A 144 -4.05 -2.29 10.30
CA TRP A 144 -4.20 -3.70 9.98
C TRP A 144 -5.63 -4.21 10.21
N MET A 145 -6.26 -3.87 11.34
CA MET A 145 -7.65 -4.22 11.63
C MET A 145 -8.61 -3.66 10.58
N ILE A 146 -8.48 -2.37 10.25
CA ILE A 146 -9.28 -1.74 9.18
C ILE A 146 -9.07 -2.51 7.87
N TYR A 147 -7.82 -2.81 7.52
CA TYR A 147 -7.50 -3.49 6.28
C TYR A 147 -8.09 -4.92 6.21
N VAL A 148 -7.99 -5.70 7.28
CA VAL A 148 -8.58 -7.05 7.39
C VAL A 148 -10.09 -7.01 7.27
N ILE A 149 -10.76 -6.12 8.02
CA ILE A 149 -12.21 -5.95 7.98
C ILE A 149 -12.67 -5.61 6.56
N THR A 150 -11.91 -4.79 5.83
CA THR A 150 -12.28 -4.41 4.46
C THR A 150 -12.14 -5.54 3.48
N LEU A 151 -11.08 -6.35 3.59
CA LEU A 151 -10.87 -7.48 2.69
C LEU A 151 -11.95 -8.55 2.92
N ILE A 152 -12.29 -8.83 4.19
CA ILE A 152 -13.39 -9.73 4.56
C ILE A 152 -14.73 -9.17 4.09
N GLY A 153 -14.99 -7.87 4.31
CA GLY A 153 -16.20 -7.18 3.90
C GLY A 153 -16.46 -7.25 2.39
N ILE A 154 -15.41 -7.10 1.58
CA ILE A 154 -15.51 -7.22 0.12
C ILE A 154 -15.74 -8.68 -0.29
N LYS A 155 -14.99 -9.64 0.28
CA LYS A 155 -15.00 -11.03 -0.16
C LYS A 155 -16.26 -11.79 0.26
N PHE A 156 -16.73 -11.59 1.48
CA PHE A 156 -17.82 -12.39 2.07
C PHE A 156 -19.14 -11.62 2.17
N PHE A 157 -19.11 -10.32 2.42
CA PHE A 157 -20.31 -9.51 2.64
C PHE A 157 -20.71 -8.64 1.44
N ASN A 158 -20.00 -8.76 0.30
CA ASN A 158 -20.23 -7.98 -0.92
C ASN A 158 -20.34 -6.47 -0.69
N PHE A 159 -19.53 -5.92 0.23
CA PHE A 159 -19.52 -4.48 0.48
C PHE A 159 -19.25 -3.68 -0.79
N PRO A 160 -20.01 -2.61 -1.06
CA PRO A 160 -19.78 -1.83 -2.27
C PRO A 160 -18.42 -1.13 -2.19
N ILE A 161 -17.77 -0.98 -3.35
CA ILE A 161 -16.41 -0.40 -3.46
C ILE A 161 -16.26 0.94 -2.71
N LYS A 162 -17.34 1.73 -2.62
CA LYS A 162 -17.34 3.02 -1.92
C LYS A 162 -16.94 2.91 -0.43
N TYR A 163 -17.26 1.80 0.24
CA TYR A 163 -16.79 1.59 1.61
C TYR A 163 -15.31 1.21 1.62
N ALA A 164 -14.90 0.34 0.69
CA ALA A 164 -13.50 -0.06 0.54
C ALA A 164 -12.57 1.14 0.29
N THR A 165 -12.95 2.09 -0.58
CA THR A 165 -12.14 3.29 -0.83
C THR A 165 -11.95 4.13 0.42
N ARG A 166 -13.02 4.35 1.19
CA ARG A 166 -12.99 5.15 2.41
C ARG A 166 -12.15 4.51 3.51
N SER A 167 -12.30 3.22 3.72
CA SER A 167 -11.57 2.48 4.74
C SER A 167 -10.09 2.32 4.42
N LEU A 168 -9.74 2.10 3.14
CA LEU A 168 -8.35 2.01 2.72
C LEU A 168 -7.62 3.34 2.82
N PHE A 169 -8.33 4.44 2.55
CA PHE A 169 -7.81 5.77 2.82
C PHE A 169 -7.46 5.94 4.30
N LEU A 170 -8.37 5.54 5.20
CA LEU A 170 -8.12 5.59 6.64
C LEU A 170 -6.93 4.73 7.05
N ALA A 171 -6.82 3.49 6.53
CA ALA A 171 -5.69 2.61 6.81
C ALA A 171 -4.36 3.22 6.31
N MET A 172 -4.33 3.79 5.12
CA MET A 172 -3.14 4.46 4.56
C MET A 172 -2.68 5.63 5.45
N TRP A 173 -3.61 6.49 5.87
CA TRP A 173 -3.31 7.61 6.75
C TRP A 173 -2.87 7.17 8.14
N ALA A 174 -3.49 6.14 8.72
CA ALA A 174 -3.08 5.58 9.99
C ALA A 174 -1.62 5.10 9.96
N VAL A 175 -1.21 4.42 8.89
CA VAL A 175 0.19 4.02 8.70
C VAL A 175 1.08 5.26 8.54
N LEU A 176 0.74 6.21 7.67
CA LEU A 176 1.56 7.43 7.49
C LEU A 176 1.76 8.20 8.80
N ILE A 177 0.69 8.39 9.57
CA ILE A 177 0.72 9.05 10.89
C ILE A 177 1.67 8.29 11.82
N ALA A 178 1.63 6.95 11.84
CA ALA A 178 2.54 6.13 12.64
C ALA A 178 4.03 6.43 12.37
N TYR A 179 4.39 6.71 11.11
CA TYR A 179 5.78 7.01 10.74
C TYR A 179 6.14 8.49 10.90
N PHE A 180 5.19 9.41 10.71
CA PHE A 180 5.43 10.85 10.89
C PHE A 180 5.39 11.29 12.36
N MET A 181 4.56 10.70 13.22
CA MET A 181 4.52 11.07 14.65
C MET A 181 5.85 10.86 15.38
N ASN A 182 6.71 9.99 14.83
CA ASN A 182 8.08 9.79 15.27
C ASN A 182 8.87 11.12 15.37
N SER A 183 8.68 12.05 14.42
CA SER A 183 9.42 13.32 14.43
C SER A 183 8.92 14.33 15.45
N TYR A 184 7.69 14.17 15.98
CA TYR A 184 7.05 15.17 16.84
C TYR A 184 7.09 14.83 18.32
N ILE A 185 7.26 13.55 18.68
CA ILE A 185 7.32 13.11 20.09
C ILE A 185 8.77 13.10 20.62
N ALA A 186 9.76 13.20 19.73
CA ALA A 186 11.19 13.26 20.05
C ALA A 186 11.78 14.69 19.96
N GLY A 187 10.92 15.70 19.83
CA GLY A 187 11.29 17.13 19.90
C GLY A 187 11.09 17.68 21.30
#